data_AF-A0A8J4G6N7-F1
#
_entry.id   AF-A0A8J4G6N7-F1
#
_cell.length_a   1.000
_cell.length_b   1.000
_cell.length_c   1.000
_cell.angle_alpha   90.00
_cell.angle_beta   90.00
_cell.angle_gamma   90.00
#
_symmetry.space_group_name_H-M   'P 1'
#
loop_
_entity.id
_entity.type
_entity.pdbx_description
1 polymer ?
#
loop_
_entity_poly.entity_id
_entity_poly.type
_entity_poly.pdbx_seq_one_letter_code
_entity_poly.pdbx_strand_id
1 'polypeptide(L)'
;MAASGPHWTETLPSLAACGLLPKLPPLAQLRQRVDNELKLPFTPVSHVAVPGAEHLFDSKRLYKAVHSCVQEVYDIPPHTKPVATLLISSMAMEDYVRSHSTKARLLASQLAIINRAVEEQKAKAEKATADNEHEELVKFLSTASKGEIVEKLLGVLGEPREQRDQLMGIVKKYSLEDLAAILSATKRAFAQGDTDRADGSGSRTMGGVFFREVKRYKSTVNWAAIQATRPSLPPLWSHQRDLVAAVLLSWGLQLPREVLEVPGGGGGGSGGDGEVEMVEGALRSRWQKLARGWSRNWLVSSPTNSGKTRMFVEVARGVIESKPSGVCAIIVVLVPSVILTTQHVTDFEKAQLPRTQSSPYSSDNPLTLKAWMGLRTAAFAGIISSVVVATADSFLNLLQIGAASISDVDLLILDEAHHCKGDHPYARVMSIYGKTPMEARRPRVLAVTASPASETDMATLNQCMDDLLRRLDARLYLVDPEHPDVASVLSEPSLIEDSVKMRQIDHEIMTTLQVFALNAGMEIGFA
;
A
#
# COMPACT_ATOMS: atom_id res chain seq x y z
N MET A 1 -6.73 -17.92 7.74
CA MET A 1 -5.55 -17.83 8.63
C MET A 1 -4.85 -16.51 8.35
N ALA A 2 -4.93 -15.57 9.29
CA ALA A 2 -4.19 -14.32 9.23
C ALA A 2 -2.71 -14.60 8.98
N ALA A 3 -2.04 -13.75 8.21
CA ALA A 3 -0.59 -13.76 8.13
C ALA A 3 -0.03 -13.32 9.48
N SER A 4 0.03 -14.23 10.45
CA SER A 4 0.94 -14.09 11.57
C SER A 4 2.34 -14.16 10.97
N GLY A 5 3.18 -13.18 11.27
CA GLY A 5 4.61 -13.32 10.99
C GLY A 5 5.18 -14.60 11.63
N PRO A 6 6.44 -14.94 11.32
CA PRO A 6 7.12 -16.00 12.06
C PRO A 6 7.04 -15.69 13.55
N HIS A 7 6.69 -16.69 14.35
CA HIS A 7 6.59 -16.53 15.80
C HIS A 7 7.95 -16.05 16.31
N TRP A 8 7.99 -15.15 17.29
CA TRP A 8 9.23 -14.50 17.75
C TRP A 8 10.35 -15.47 18.18
N THR A 9 10.02 -16.72 18.50
CA THR A 9 10.97 -17.78 18.85
C THR A 9 11.69 -18.41 17.65
N GLU A 10 11.17 -18.24 16.42
CA GLU A 10 11.73 -18.82 15.19
C GLU A 10 12.99 -18.10 14.71
N THR A 11 13.16 -16.83 15.11
CA THR A 11 14.33 -16.01 14.78
C THR A 11 15.47 -16.14 15.79
N LEU A 12 15.18 -16.63 17.01
CA LEU A 12 16.19 -16.81 18.07
C LEU A 12 17.34 -17.74 17.68
N PRO A 13 17.12 -18.93 17.05
CA PRO A 13 18.22 -19.80 16.63
C PRO A 13 19.21 -19.12 15.69
N SER A 14 18.72 -18.26 14.79
CA SER A 14 19.57 -17.54 13.84
C SER A 14 20.43 -16.50 14.54
N LEU A 15 19.87 -15.79 15.54
CA LEU A 15 20.62 -14.84 16.36
C LEU A 15 21.68 -15.52 17.23
N ALA A 16 21.37 -16.72 17.73
CA ALA A 16 22.35 -17.53 18.46
C ALA A 16 23.48 -18.03 17.54
N ALA A 17 23.15 -18.45 16.32
CA ALA A 17 24.14 -18.87 15.33
C ALA A 17 25.08 -17.73 14.90
N CYS A 18 24.61 -16.47 14.96
CA CYS A 18 25.42 -15.28 14.66
C CYS A 18 26.23 -14.76 15.86
N GLY A 19 26.25 -15.46 17.00
CA GLY A 19 26.97 -15.03 18.20
C GLY A 19 26.32 -13.90 18.99
N LEU A 20 25.20 -13.34 18.51
CA LEU A 20 24.44 -12.28 19.20
C LEU A 20 23.73 -12.79 20.46
N LEU A 21 23.45 -14.09 20.52
CA LEU A 21 23.02 -14.80 21.72
C LEU A 21 23.98 -15.96 21.99
N PRO A 22 24.63 -16.04 23.15
CA PRO A 22 25.64 -17.08 23.40
C PRO A 22 25.03 -18.48 23.38
N LYS A 23 23.84 -18.67 23.99
CA LYS A 23 23.01 -19.90 23.97
C LYS A 23 21.56 -19.55 24.31
N LEU A 24 20.63 -20.43 23.93
CA LEU A 24 19.18 -20.23 24.11
C LEU A 24 18.59 -21.17 25.18
N PRO A 25 17.62 -20.72 25.99
CA PRO A 25 16.78 -21.62 26.78
C PRO A 25 15.93 -22.50 25.85
N PRO A 26 15.42 -23.65 26.32
CA PRO A 26 14.52 -24.49 25.53
C PRO A 26 13.32 -23.70 25.01
N LEU A 27 13.22 -23.56 23.68
CA LEU A 27 12.25 -22.65 23.04
C LEU A 27 10.80 -22.95 23.43
N ALA A 28 10.46 -24.23 23.63
CA ALA A 28 9.13 -24.64 24.05
C ALA A 28 8.80 -24.15 25.47
N GLN A 29 9.74 -24.25 26.42
CA GLN A 29 9.55 -23.76 27.79
C GLN A 29 9.49 -22.24 27.83
N LEU A 30 10.37 -21.58 27.07
CA LEU A 30 10.41 -20.14 26.94
C LEU A 30 9.06 -19.61 26.39
N ARG A 31 8.56 -20.22 25.30
CA ARG A 31 7.26 -19.88 24.71
C ARG A 31 6.13 -20.06 25.73
N GLN A 32 6.08 -21.22 26.39
CA GLN A 32 5.01 -21.52 27.35
C GLN A 32 4.97 -20.53 28.52
N ARG A 33 6.11 -20.18 29.13
CA ARG A 33 6.14 -19.23 30.25
C ARG A 33 5.76 -17.81 29.82
N VAL A 34 6.27 -17.37 28.68
CA VAL A 34 5.93 -16.05 28.12
C VAL A 34 4.44 -15.96 27.77
N ASP A 35 3.90 -16.97 27.08
CA ASP A 35 2.48 -17.00 26.69
C ASP A 35 1.55 -17.04 27.92
N ASN A 36 1.92 -17.76 28.98
CA ASN A 36 1.14 -17.81 30.21
C ASN A 36 1.08 -16.44 30.90
N GLU A 37 2.18 -15.70 30.94
CA GLU A 37 2.24 -14.36 31.52
C GLU A 37 1.48 -13.32 30.68
N LEU A 38 1.53 -13.46 29.36
CA LEU A 38 0.83 -12.59 28.41
C LEU A 38 -0.70 -12.85 28.33
N LYS A 39 -1.17 -14.01 28.79
CA LYS A 39 -2.60 -14.36 28.89
C LYS A 39 -3.28 -13.90 30.18
N LEU A 40 -2.51 -13.51 31.21
CA LEU A 40 -3.09 -13.05 32.47
C LEU A 40 -3.71 -11.65 32.29
N PRO A 41 -4.91 -11.39 32.83
CA PRO A 41 -5.54 -10.08 32.76
C PRO A 41 -4.63 -9.00 33.39
N PHE A 42 -4.54 -7.84 32.74
CA PHE A 42 -3.75 -6.72 33.22
C PHE A 42 -4.31 -6.19 34.55
N THR A 43 -3.46 -6.07 35.56
CA THR A 43 -3.82 -5.43 36.83
C THR A 43 -3.91 -3.92 36.64
N PRO A 44 -5.04 -3.26 36.98
CA PRO A 44 -5.19 -1.83 36.80
C PRO A 44 -4.16 -1.08 37.66
N VAL A 45 -3.46 -0.12 37.03
CA VAL A 45 -2.56 0.78 37.73
C VAL A 45 -3.39 1.98 38.20
N SER A 46 -3.73 1.98 39.50
CA SER A 46 -4.32 3.09 40.28
C SER A 46 -5.86 3.28 40.33
N HIS A 47 -6.30 3.87 41.45
CA HIS A 47 -7.67 4.03 41.95
C HIS A 47 -8.54 5.10 41.27
N VAL A 48 -8.25 5.46 40.00
CA VAL A 48 -9.10 6.41 39.26
C VAL A 48 -9.54 5.73 37.97
N ALA A 49 -10.83 5.45 37.88
CA ALA A 49 -11.45 4.89 36.70
C ALA A 49 -11.42 5.92 35.55
N VAL A 50 -10.33 5.90 34.77
CA VAL A 50 -10.27 6.58 33.47
C VAL A 50 -10.84 5.62 32.43
N PRO A 51 -11.92 5.98 31.69
CA PRO A 51 -12.45 5.14 30.62
C PRO A 51 -11.35 4.90 29.57
N GLY A 52 -10.93 3.64 29.38
CA GLY A 52 -9.91 3.25 28.39
C GLY A 52 -8.55 2.83 28.97
N ALA A 53 -8.34 2.87 30.29
CA ALA A 53 -7.08 2.49 30.93
C ALA A 53 -6.78 0.96 30.98
N GLU A 54 -7.64 0.11 30.41
CA GLU A 54 -7.64 -1.34 30.68
C GLU A 54 -6.56 -2.18 29.97
N HIS A 55 -5.67 -1.60 29.15
CA HIS A 55 -4.84 -2.41 28.24
C HIS A 55 -3.38 -1.95 28.08
N LEU A 56 -2.72 -1.52 29.16
CA LEU A 56 -1.27 -1.29 29.11
C LEU A 56 -0.50 -2.61 29.23
N PHE A 57 0.36 -2.88 28.24
CA PHE A 57 1.24 -4.04 28.21
C PHE A 57 2.25 -4.02 29.37
N ASP A 58 2.18 -5.00 30.27
CA ASP A 58 3.08 -5.14 31.42
C ASP A 58 4.43 -5.74 30.99
N SER A 59 5.31 -4.87 30.45
CA SER A 59 6.67 -5.22 30.05
C SER A 59 7.52 -5.79 31.19
N LYS A 60 7.18 -5.47 32.45
CA LYS A 60 7.90 -5.97 33.63
C LYS A 60 7.62 -7.44 33.89
N ARG A 61 6.37 -7.89 33.70
CA ARG A 61 6.02 -9.32 33.78
C ARG A 61 6.71 -10.12 32.68
N LEU A 62 6.66 -9.63 31.44
CA LEU A 62 7.36 -10.26 30.32
C LEU A 62 8.86 -10.39 30.61
N TYR A 63 9.50 -9.31 31.06
CA TYR A 63 10.92 -9.32 31.40
C TYR A 63 11.25 -10.35 32.48
N LYS A 64 10.45 -10.43 33.56
CA LYS A 64 10.64 -11.43 34.63
C LYS A 64 10.49 -12.86 34.15
N ALA A 65 9.50 -13.12 33.28
CA ALA A 65 9.26 -14.45 32.70
C ALA A 65 10.49 -14.93 31.92
N VAL A 66 10.97 -14.06 31.00
CA VAL A 66 12.17 -14.33 30.20
C VAL A 66 13.41 -14.44 31.10
N HIS A 67 13.57 -13.55 32.07
CA HIS A 67 14.71 -13.57 32.99
C HIS A 67 14.81 -14.90 33.74
N SER A 68 13.68 -15.43 34.25
CA SER A 68 13.67 -16.75 34.91
C SER A 68 14.19 -17.86 34.00
N CYS A 69 13.76 -17.87 32.74
CA CYS A 69 14.18 -18.87 31.75
C CYS A 69 15.67 -18.76 31.43
N VAL A 70 16.19 -17.54 31.27
CA VAL A 70 17.60 -17.30 30.96
C VAL A 70 18.50 -17.63 32.16
N GLN A 71 18.04 -17.39 33.38
CA GLN A 71 18.82 -17.72 34.59
C GLN A 71 18.99 -19.22 34.80
N GLU A 72 17.96 -20.02 34.47
CA GLU A 72 17.97 -21.49 34.58
C GLU A 72 18.96 -22.20 33.62
N VAL A 73 19.48 -21.49 32.61
CA VAL A 73 20.45 -22.06 31.66
C VAL A 73 21.87 -21.92 32.19
N TYR A 74 22.48 -23.05 32.53
CA TYR A 74 23.85 -23.12 33.06
C TYR A 74 24.92 -22.72 32.05
N ASP A 75 24.64 -22.89 30.76
CA ASP A 75 25.62 -22.64 29.69
C ASP A 75 25.66 -21.20 29.16
N ILE A 76 24.79 -20.30 29.64
CA ILE A 76 24.84 -18.88 29.27
C ILE A 76 25.81 -18.18 30.23
N PRO A 77 26.90 -17.55 29.73
CA PRO A 77 27.86 -16.86 30.59
C PRO A 77 27.19 -15.79 31.47
N PRO A 78 27.51 -15.68 32.77
CA PRO A 78 26.81 -14.79 33.70
C PRO A 78 26.72 -13.33 33.24
N HIS A 79 27.78 -12.81 32.60
CA HIS A 79 27.86 -11.45 32.09
C HIS A 79 26.95 -11.19 30.88
N THR A 80 26.53 -12.25 30.16
CA THR A 80 25.66 -12.14 28.97
C THR A 80 24.18 -12.37 29.25
N LYS A 81 23.84 -12.94 30.42
CA LYS A 81 22.44 -13.21 30.81
C LYS A 81 21.53 -11.97 30.76
N PRO A 82 21.96 -10.77 31.18
CA PRO A 82 21.12 -9.57 31.07
C PRO A 82 20.80 -9.18 29.62
N VAL A 83 21.80 -9.21 28.73
CA VAL A 83 21.64 -8.89 27.30
C VAL A 83 20.73 -9.91 26.62
N ALA A 84 20.94 -11.20 26.88
CA ALA A 84 20.09 -12.25 26.36
C ALA A 84 18.64 -12.10 26.83
N THR A 85 18.43 -11.75 28.10
CA THR A 85 17.10 -11.47 28.65
C THR A 85 16.43 -10.33 27.91
N LEU A 86 17.12 -9.19 27.72
CA LEU A 86 16.59 -8.01 27.04
C LEU A 86 16.23 -8.27 25.58
N LEU A 87 17.11 -8.94 24.83
CA LEU A 87 16.88 -9.22 23.41
C LEU A 87 15.67 -10.13 23.23
N ILE A 88 15.61 -11.20 24.02
CA ILE A 88 14.50 -12.16 24.02
C ILE A 88 13.18 -11.47 24.43
N SER A 89 13.19 -10.63 25.47
CA SER A 89 12.02 -9.85 25.88
C SER A 89 11.57 -8.86 24.81
N SER A 90 12.50 -8.19 24.12
CA SER A 90 12.17 -7.21 23.07
C SER A 90 11.47 -7.87 21.88
N MET A 91 11.96 -9.04 21.46
CA MET A 91 11.37 -9.80 20.35
C MET A 91 9.97 -10.33 20.70
N ALA A 92 9.78 -10.82 21.92
CA ALA A 92 8.47 -11.25 22.40
C ALA A 92 7.48 -10.07 22.50
N MET A 93 7.94 -8.90 22.95
CA MET A 93 7.13 -7.68 23.03
C MET A 93 6.71 -7.19 21.63
N GLU A 94 7.61 -7.18 20.66
CA GLU A 94 7.31 -6.77 19.29
C GLU A 94 6.22 -7.64 18.66
N ASP A 95 6.29 -8.96 18.85
CA ASP A 95 5.29 -9.91 18.32
C ASP A 95 3.92 -9.77 19.01
N TYR A 96 3.91 -9.51 20.32
CA TYR A 96 2.67 -9.20 21.04
C TYR A 96 2.01 -7.92 20.52
N VAL A 97 2.76 -6.83 20.38
CA VAL A 97 2.23 -5.55 19.88
C VAL A 97 1.71 -5.71 18.45
N ARG A 98 2.44 -6.45 17.60
CA ARG A 98 2.03 -6.74 16.23
C ARG A 98 0.68 -7.46 16.18
N SER A 99 0.46 -8.44 17.07
CA SER A 99 -0.76 -9.26 17.12
C SER A 99 -1.95 -8.59 17.82
N HIS A 100 -1.72 -7.62 18.72
CA HIS A 100 -2.77 -6.99 19.54
C HIS A 100 -3.03 -5.51 19.22
N SER A 101 -2.34 -4.95 18.22
CA SER A 101 -2.56 -3.57 17.76
C SER A 101 -4.01 -3.29 17.36
N THR A 102 -4.45 -2.03 17.46
CA THR A 102 -5.78 -1.58 16.98
C THR A 102 -6.02 -1.97 15.53
N LYS A 103 -4.97 -1.93 14.70
CA LYS A 103 -4.97 -2.42 13.32
C LYS A 103 -5.30 -3.92 13.25
N ALA A 104 -4.65 -4.75 14.06
CA ALA A 104 -4.91 -6.20 14.10
C ALA A 104 -6.34 -6.52 14.58
N ARG A 105 -6.84 -5.80 15.59
CA ARG A 105 -8.20 -5.98 16.12
C ARG A 105 -9.30 -5.57 15.15
N LEU A 106 -9.14 -4.44 14.44
CA LEU A 106 -10.06 -4.00 13.39
C LEU A 106 -10.08 -4.97 12.20
N LEU A 107 -8.93 -5.51 11.82
CA LEU A 107 -8.83 -6.55 10.80
C LEU A 107 -9.59 -7.82 11.20
N ALA A 108 -9.50 -8.25 12.46
CA ALA A 108 -10.16 -9.45 12.95
C ALA A 108 -11.70 -9.33 13.00
N SER A 109 -12.24 -8.19 13.44
CA SER A 109 -13.70 -7.99 13.51
C SER A 109 -14.33 -7.85 12.12
N GLN A 110 -13.64 -7.21 11.17
CA GLN A 110 -14.10 -7.07 9.79
C GLN A 110 -14.12 -8.43 9.06
N LEU A 111 -13.15 -9.31 9.32
CA LEU A 111 -13.11 -10.66 8.76
C LEU A 111 -14.36 -11.51 9.13
N ALA A 112 -14.88 -11.36 10.35
CA ALA A 112 -16.04 -12.12 10.80
C ALA A 112 -17.35 -11.71 10.08
N ILE A 113 -17.51 -10.41 9.80
CA ILE A 113 -18.68 -9.87 9.08
C ILE A 113 -18.61 -10.24 7.59
N ILE A 114 -17.41 -10.18 7.01
CA ILE A 114 -17.15 -10.56 5.61
C ILE A 114 -17.50 -12.02 5.35
N ASN A 115 -17.12 -12.94 6.25
CA ASN A 115 -17.41 -14.37 6.08
C ASN A 115 -18.93 -14.67 5.97
N ARG A 116 -19.78 -13.88 6.65
CA ARG A 116 -21.23 -14.10 6.67
C ARG A 116 -21.92 -13.64 5.37
N ALA A 117 -21.42 -12.56 4.76
CA ALA A 117 -21.95 -12.04 3.50
C ALA A 117 -21.41 -12.81 2.27
N VAL A 118 -20.23 -13.42 2.39
CA VAL A 118 -19.61 -14.27 1.35
C VAL A 118 -20.46 -15.52 1.07
N GLU A 119 -21.06 -16.12 2.10
CA GLU A 119 -21.99 -17.25 1.94
C GLU A 119 -23.24 -16.88 1.12
N GLU A 120 -23.78 -15.67 1.32
CA GLU A 120 -25.04 -15.24 0.69
C GLU A 120 -24.91 -14.83 -0.78
N GLN A 121 -23.73 -14.36 -1.21
CA GLN A 121 -23.48 -13.94 -2.61
C GLN A 121 -22.96 -15.06 -3.51
N LYS A 122 -22.29 -16.07 -2.94
CA LYS A 122 -21.79 -17.24 -3.67
C LYS A 122 -22.91 -17.96 -4.44
N ALA A 123 -24.11 -18.03 -3.86
CA ALA A 123 -25.29 -18.64 -4.45
C ALA A 123 -25.89 -17.91 -5.68
N LYS A 124 -25.51 -16.64 -5.96
CA LYS A 124 -26.13 -15.82 -7.02
C LYS A 124 -25.28 -15.66 -8.28
N ALA A 125 -23.96 -15.80 -8.19
CA ALA A 125 -23.03 -15.53 -9.31
C ALA A 125 -22.62 -16.78 -10.12
N GLU A 126 -22.85 -17.98 -9.57
CA GLU A 126 -22.49 -19.29 -10.16
C GLU A 126 -23.30 -19.70 -11.41
N LYS A 127 -24.23 -18.89 -11.94
CA LYS A 127 -25.29 -19.35 -12.86
C LYS A 127 -25.17 -18.96 -14.35
N ALA A 128 -24.14 -18.25 -14.81
CA ALA A 128 -24.26 -17.55 -16.11
C ALA A 128 -23.20 -17.71 -17.21
N THR A 129 -21.89 -17.89 -16.96
CA THR A 129 -20.90 -17.76 -18.07
C THR A 129 -19.58 -18.55 -17.91
N ALA A 130 -19.49 -19.50 -16.98
CA ALA A 130 -18.33 -20.40 -16.82
C ALA A 130 -18.58 -21.84 -17.36
N ASP A 131 -19.80 -22.09 -17.85
CA ASP A 131 -20.45 -23.41 -17.96
C ASP A 131 -19.93 -24.35 -19.08
N ASN A 132 -18.71 -24.21 -19.62
CA ASN A 132 -18.24 -25.21 -20.60
C ASN A 132 -16.76 -25.61 -20.47
N GLU A 133 -15.79 -24.70 -20.55
CA GLU A 133 -14.36 -25.07 -20.40
C GLU A 133 -13.92 -25.24 -18.93
N HIS A 134 -14.52 -24.47 -18.01
CA HIS A 134 -14.33 -24.66 -16.57
C HIS A 134 -14.98 -25.96 -16.11
N GLU A 135 -16.14 -26.33 -16.67
CA GLU A 135 -16.82 -27.59 -16.39
C GLU A 135 -15.98 -28.82 -16.77
N GLU A 136 -15.26 -28.81 -17.91
CA GLU A 136 -14.39 -29.93 -18.29
C GLU A 136 -13.20 -30.11 -17.33
N LEU A 137 -12.57 -29.00 -16.90
CA LEU A 137 -11.48 -29.02 -15.92
C LEU A 137 -11.98 -29.44 -14.53
N VAL A 138 -13.14 -28.94 -14.10
CA VAL A 138 -13.75 -29.30 -12.81
C VAL A 138 -14.24 -30.76 -12.83
N LYS A 139 -14.77 -31.26 -13.94
CA LYS A 139 -15.16 -32.68 -14.15
C LYS A 139 -13.95 -33.61 -14.12
N PHE A 140 -12.83 -33.19 -14.68
CA PHE A 140 -11.57 -33.92 -14.57
C PHE A 140 -11.02 -33.92 -13.14
N LEU A 141 -11.08 -32.78 -12.45
CA LEU A 141 -10.61 -32.63 -11.07
C LEU A 141 -11.53 -33.32 -10.04
N SER A 142 -12.80 -33.53 -10.35
CA SER A 142 -13.77 -34.21 -9.46
C SER A 142 -13.76 -35.73 -9.61
N THR A 143 -13.27 -36.27 -10.73
CA THR A 143 -13.17 -37.72 -11.00
C THR A 143 -11.85 -38.33 -10.56
N ALA A 144 -10.85 -37.50 -10.21
CA ALA A 144 -9.54 -37.92 -9.75
C ALA A 144 -9.37 -37.72 -8.24
N SER A 145 -8.69 -38.65 -7.57
CA SER A 145 -8.29 -38.47 -6.17
C SER A 145 -7.25 -37.34 -6.05
N LYS A 146 -7.18 -36.69 -4.88
CA LYS A 146 -6.19 -35.63 -4.62
C LYS A 146 -4.74 -36.09 -4.88
N GLY A 147 -4.45 -37.37 -4.66
CA GLY A 147 -3.16 -37.97 -5.01
C GLY A 147 -2.90 -38.01 -6.51
N GLU A 148 -3.88 -38.48 -7.29
CA GLU A 148 -3.77 -38.52 -8.76
C GLU A 148 -3.68 -37.14 -9.40
N ILE A 149 -4.38 -36.15 -8.85
CA ILE A 149 -4.28 -34.75 -9.30
C ILE A 149 -2.84 -34.25 -9.14
N VAL A 150 -2.19 -34.53 -8.01
CA VAL A 150 -0.80 -34.11 -7.75
C VAL A 150 0.18 -34.82 -8.67
N GLU A 151 0.02 -36.13 -8.90
CA GLU A 151 0.88 -36.86 -9.84
C GLU A 151 0.75 -36.33 -11.28
N LYS A 152 -0.47 -36.03 -11.72
CA LYS A 152 -0.69 -35.42 -13.04
C LYS A 152 -0.14 -34.00 -13.12
N LEU A 153 -0.30 -33.18 -12.08
CA LEU A 153 0.28 -31.84 -12.03
C LEU A 153 1.82 -31.88 -12.04
N LEU A 154 2.44 -32.81 -11.31
CA LEU A 154 3.90 -33.01 -11.37
C LEU A 154 4.37 -33.32 -12.80
N GLY A 155 3.67 -34.22 -13.49
CA GLY A 155 3.98 -34.58 -14.88
C GLY A 155 3.79 -33.43 -15.86
N VAL A 156 2.67 -32.70 -15.77
CA VAL A 156 2.33 -31.60 -16.70
C VAL A 156 3.19 -30.36 -16.46
N LEU A 157 3.46 -30.03 -15.19
CA LEU A 157 4.26 -28.86 -14.83
C LEU A 157 5.77 -29.11 -14.99
N GLY A 158 6.19 -30.38 -15.11
CA GLY A 158 7.59 -30.79 -15.24
C GLY A 158 8.41 -30.59 -13.95
N GLU A 159 7.75 -30.63 -12.79
CA GLU A 159 8.39 -30.36 -11.50
C GLU A 159 8.96 -31.64 -10.85
N PRO A 160 10.08 -31.55 -10.12
CA PRO A 160 10.72 -32.70 -9.49
C PRO A 160 9.84 -33.29 -8.38
N ARG A 161 10.01 -34.60 -8.11
CA ARG A 161 9.23 -35.34 -7.09
C ARG A 161 9.28 -34.74 -5.68
N GLU A 162 10.33 -33.96 -5.38
CA GLU A 162 10.49 -33.25 -4.11
C GLU A 162 9.40 -32.18 -3.89
N GLN A 163 8.79 -31.63 -4.95
CA GLN A 163 7.71 -30.65 -4.85
C GLN A 163 6.32 -31.27 -4.67
N ARG A 164 6.22 -32.59 -4.60
CA ARG A 164 4.97 -33.33 -4.41
C ARG A 164 4.21 -32.86 -3.18
N ASP A 165 4.90 -32.70 -2.06
CA ASP A 165 4.27 -32.28 -0.80
C ASP A 165 3.77 -30.83 -0.85
N GLN A 166 4.47 -29.97 -1.58
CA GLN A 166 4.08 -28.58 -1.81
C GLN A 166 2.83 -28.50 -2.70
N LEU A 167 2.79 -29.26 -3.80
CA LEU A 167 1.62 -29.36 -4.68
C LEU A 167 0.43 -30.01 -3.96
N MET A 168 0.67 -31.02 -3.13
CA MET A 168 -0.36 -31.60 -2.27
C MET A 168 -0.89 -30.59 -1.26
N GLY A 169 -0.03 -29.72 -0.70
CA GLY A 169 -0.44 -28.58 0.11
C GLY A 169 -1.37 -27.62 -0.64
N ILE A 170 -1.10 -27.35 -1.92
CA ILE A 170 -1.92 -26.48 -2.78
C ILE A 170 -3.26 -27.16 -3.12
N VAL A 171 -3.25 -28.43 -3.56
CA VAL A 171 -4.46 -29.19 -3.92
C VAL A 171 -5.38 -29.42 -2.70
N LYS A 172 -4.82 -29.51 -1.49
CA LYS A 172 -5.62 -29.57 -0.24
C LYS A 172 -6.20 -28.23 0.17
N LYS A 173 -5.52 -27.13 -0.19
CA LYS A 173 -5.83 -25.77 0.29
C LYS A 173 -6.86 -25.05 -0.57
N TYR A 174 -6.85 -25.28 -1.87
CA TYR A 174 -7.74 -24.60 -2.83
C TYR A 174 -8.90 -25.52 -3.23
N SER A 175 -10.07 -24.95 -3.50
CA SER A 175 -11.19 -25.72 -4.04
C SER A 175 -10.86 -26.25 -5.45
N LEU A 176 -11.63 -27.21 -5.95
CA LEU A 176 -11.44 -27.72 -7.31
C LEU A 176 -11.67 -26.62 -8.36
N GLU A 177 -12.59 -25.68 -8.08
CA GLU A 177 -12.86 -24.50 -8.92
C GLU A 177 -11.68 -23.51 -8.88
N ASP A 178 -11.13 -23.24 -7.70
CA ASP A 178 -9.97 -22.36 -7.54
C ASP A 178 -8.74 -22.93 -8.26
N LEU A 179 -8.53 -24.24 -8.14
CA LEU A 179 -7.46 -24.95 -8.85
C LEU A 179 -7.66 -24.87 -10.37
N ALA A 180 -8.87 -25.07 -10.86
CA ALA A 180 -9.20 -24.91 -12.28
C ALA A 180 -8.94 -23.47 -12.75
N ALA A 181 -9.29 -22.45 -11.95
CA ALA A 181 -9.03 -21.05 -12.27
C ALA A 181 -7.52 -20.73 -12.33
N ILE A 182 -6.74 -21.25 -11.38
CA ILE A 182 -5.27 -21.11 -11.35
C ILE A 182 -4.63 -21.79 -12.57
N LEU A 183 -5.11 -22.98 -12.95
CA LEU A 183 -4.62 -23.70 -14.13
C LEU A 183 -4.96 -22.96 -15.43
N SER A 184 -6.18 -22.42 -15.54
CA SER A 184 -6.57 -21.59 -16.69
C SER A 184 -5.78 -20.28 -16.77
N ALA A 185 -5.45 -19.66 -15.64
CA ALA A 185 -4.55 -18.50 -15.60
C ALA A 185 -3.11 -18.86 -16.02
N THR A 186 -2.60 -20.00 -15.54
CA THR A 186 -1.28 -20.53 -15.91
C THR A 186 -1.19 -20.78 -17.42
N LYS A 187 -2.21 -21.43 -18.00
CA LYS A 187 -2.30 -21.68 -19.45
C LYS A 187 -2.32 -20.38 -20.27
N ARG A 188 -3.09 -19.38 -19.84
CA ARG A 188 -3.15 -18.06 -20.50
C ARG A 188 -1.81 -17.33 -20.46
N ALA A 189 -1.11 -17.35 -19.33
CA ALA A 189 0.22 -16.75 -19.20
C ALA A 189 1.23 -17.34 -20.20
N PHE A 190 1.18 -18.66 -20.43
CA PHE A 190 1.99 -19.31 -21.46
C PHE A 190 1.61 -18.92 -22.88
N ALA A 191 0.31 -18.91 -23.20
CA ALA A 191 -0.16 -18.51 -24.52
C ALA A 191 0.23 -17.06 -24.89
N GLN A 192 0.36 -16.19 -23.89
CA GLN A 192 0.71 -14.78 -24.06
C GLN A 192 2.23 -14.50 -23.93
N GLY A 193 3.04 -15.53 -23.64
CA GLY A 193 4.47 -15.36 -23.38
C GLY A 193 4.77 -14.49 -22.14
N ASP A 194 3.92 -14.50 -21.12
CA ASP A 194 4.20 -13.95 -19.78
C ASP A 194 4.90 -15.01 -18.93
N THR A 195 6.13 -15.36 -19.32
CA THR A 195 6.92 -16.40 -18.66
C THR A 195 8.21 -15.86 -18.05
N ASP A 196 8.60 -14.61 -18.29
CA ASP A 196 9.89 -14.06 -17.86
C ASP A 196 10.05 -14.00 -16.34
N ARG A 197 11.30 -14.21 -15.87
CA ARG A 197 11.70 -14.00 -14.47
C ARG A 197 11.91 -12.52 -14.20
N ALA A 198 11.59 -12.09 -12.98
CA ALA A 198 11.65 -10.69 -12.56
C ALA A 198 13.10 -10.14 -12.48
N ASP A 199 14.08 -11.01 -12.38
CA ASP A 199 15.52 -10.70 -12.32
C ASP A 199 16.19 -10.69 -13.70
N GLY A 200 15.44 -10.93 -14.79
CA GLY A 200 15.97 -10.98 -16.15
C GLY A 200 16.80 -12.23 -16.47
N SER A 201 16.89 -13.22 -15.57
CA SER A 201 17.71 -14.43 -15.73
C SER A 201 17.14 -15.48 -16.71
N GLY A 202 16.11 -15.13 -17.48
CA GLY A 202 15.45 -16.00 -18.47
C GLY A 202 13.97 -16.28 -18.16
N SER A 203 13.40 -17.27 -18.85
CA SER A 203 11.98 -17.67 -18.72
C SER A 203 11.77 -18.67 -17.57
N ARG A 204 10.64 -18.56 -16.87
CA ARG A 204 10.13 -19.55 -15.91
C ARG A 204 9.70 -20.82 -16.64
N THR A 205 9.85 -21.95 -15.94
CA THR A 205 9.23 -23.23 -16.30
C THR A 205 7.71 -23.17 -16.09
N MET A 206 6.99 -24.16 -16.59
CA MET A 206 5.53 -24.22 -16.42
C MET A 206 5.10 -24.25 -14.96
N GLY A 207 5.78 -25.03 -14.12
CA GLY A 207 5.56 -24.98 -12.68
C GLY A 207 5.99 -23.66 -12.04
N GLY A 208 7.08 -23.03 -12.48
CA GLY A 208 7.49 -21.70 -12.00
C GLY A 208 6.43 -20.61 -12.24
N VAL A 209 5.73 -20.66 -13.38
CA VAL A 209 4.58 -19.79 -13.67
C VAL A 209 3.37 -20.20 -12.84
N PHE A 210 3.09 -21.50 -12.69
CA PHE A 210 2.00 -22.00 -11.85
C PHE A 210 2.11 -21.49 -10.40
N PHE A 211 3.27 -21.59 -9.75
CA PHE A 211 3.45 -21.07 -8.38
C PHE A 211 3.34 -19.54 -8.30
N ARG A 212 3.77 -18.83 -9.34
CA ARG A 212 3.54 -17.38 -9.47
C ARG A 212 2.05 -17.08 -9.56
N GLU A 213 1.30 -17.82 -10.37
CA GLU A 213 -0.15 -17.63 -10.50
C GLU A 213 -0.90 -18.07 -9.24
N VAL A 214 -0.45 -19.08 -8.49
CA VAL A 214 -0.97 -19.40 -7.14
C VAL A 214 -0.77 -18.22 -6.18
N LYS A 215 0.41 -17.57 -6.22
CA LYS A 215 0.72 -16.39 -5.39
C LYS A 215 -0.10 -15.17 -5.83
N ARG A 216 -0.24 -14.94 -7.15
CA ARG A 216 -1.08 -13.88 -7.72
C ARG A 216 -2.55 -14.11 -7.41
N TYR A 217 -3.07 -15.33 -7.56
CA TYR A 217 -4.45 -15.67 -7.20
C TYR A 217 -4.71 -15.39 -5.72
N LYS A 218 -3.78 -15.72 -4.82
CA LYS A 218 -3.87 -15.35 -3.40
C LYS A 218 -3.90 -13.83 -3.16
N SER A 219 -3.16 -13.02 -3.92
CA SER A 219 -3.18 -11.55 -3.79
C SER A 219 -4.40 -10.91 -4.46
N THR A 220 -4.82 -11.43 -5.61
CA THR A 220 -5.89 -10.90 -6.45
C THR A 220 -7.26 -11.29 -5.92
N VAL A 221 -7.47 -12.51 -5.42
CA VAL A 221 -8.71 -12.90 -4.72
C VAL A 221 -8.89 -12.09 -3.43
N ASN A 222 -7.78 -11.80 -2.73
CA ASN A 222 -7.78 -10.96 -1.53
C ASN A 222 -7.99 -9.47 -1.84
N TRP A 223 -7.84 -9.04 -3.11
CA TRP A 223 -7.94 -7.64 -3.53
C TRP A 223 -9.22 -7.33 -4.32
N ALA A 224 -9.60 -8.21 -5.25
CA ALA A 224 -10.86 -8.15 -5.99
C ALA A 224 -12.08 -8.35 -5.07
N ALA A 225 -11.95 -9.16 -4.01
CA ALA A 225 -12.98 -9.28 -2.96
C ALA A 225 -13.12 -8.00 -2.10
N ILE A 226 -12.06 -7.17 -2.00
CA ILE A 226 -12.08 -5.84 -1.36
C ILE A 226 -12.74 -4.79 -2.28
N GLN A 227 -12.70 -4.99 -3.60
CA GLN A 227 -13.23 -4.05 -4.59
C GLN A 227 -14.73 -4.22 -4.87
N ALA A 228 -15.23 -5.45 -4.95
CA ALA A 228 -16.61 -5.72 -5.39
C ALA A 228 -17.70 -5.33 -4.36
N THR A 229 -17.33 -5.03 -3.13
CA THR A 229 -18.25 -4.66 -2.03
C THR A 229 -18.19 -3.18 -1.65
N ARG A 230 -17.35 -2.39 -2.33
CA ARG A 230 -17.24 -0.96 -2.02
C ARG A 230 -18.29 -0.18 -2.81
N PRO A 231 -19.07 0.69 -2.15
CA PRO A 231 -19.96 1.60 -2.85
C PRO A 231 -19.17 2.44 -3.86
N SER A 232 -19.87 2.99 -4.85
CA SER A 232 -19.32 4.02 -5.73
C SER A 232 -18.58 5.08 -4.91
N LEU A 233 -17.56 5.71 -5.52
CA LEU A 233 -16.80 6.72 -4.79
C LEU A 233 -17.74 7.76 -4.18
N PRO A 234 -17.52 8.16 -2.91
CA PRO A 234 -18.40 9.10 -2.24
C PRO A 234 -18.48 10.42 -3.03
N PRO A 235 -19.60 11.16 -2.93
CA PRO A 235 -19.72 12.46 -3.57
C PRO A 235 -18.58 13.37 -3.13
N LEU A 236 -18.11 14.23 -4.03
CA LEU A 236 -17.03 15.16 -3.71
C LEU A 236 -17.48 16.17 -2.65
N TRP A 237 -16.67 16.31 -1.62
CA TRP A 237 -16.80 17.42 -0.67
C TRP A 237 -16.60 18.76 -1.37
N SER A 238 -17.10 19.82 -0.76
CA SER A 238 -17.12 21.14 -1.39
C SER A 238 -15.70 21.69 -1.62
N HIS A 239 -14.77 21.53 -0.66
CA HIS A 239 -13.36 21.89 -0.85
C HIS A 239 -12.65 21.03 -1.91
N GLN A 240 -13.04 19.77 -2.06
CA GLN A 240 -12.49 18.89 -3.10
C GLN A 240 -12.93 19.36 -4.48
N ARG A 241 -14.21 19.75 -4.65
CA ARG A 241 -14.72 20.32 -5.90
C ARG A 241 -14.02 21.61 -6.27
N ASP A 242 -13.88 22.53 -5.32
CA ASP A 242 -13.20 23.80 -5.53
C ASP A 242 -11.76 23.58 -6.02
N LEU A 243 -11.04 22.65 -5.40
CA LEU A 243 -9.67 22.32 -5.79
C LEU A 243 -9.61 21.67 -7.17
N VAL A 244 -10.39 20.61 -7.41
CA VAL A 244 -10.38 19.87 -8.68
C VAL A 244 -10.76 20.81 -9.82
N ALA A 245 -11.78 21.64 -9.63
CA ALA A 245 -12.21 22.60 -10.63
C ALA A 245 -11.15 23.68 -10.89
N ALA A 246 -10.56 24.26 -9.86
CA ALA A 246 -9.49 25.25 -10.02
C ALA A 246 -8.30 24.66 -10.79
N VAL A 247 -7.87 23.44 -10.45
CA VAL A 247 -6.77 22.74 -11.13
C VAL A 247 -7.10 22.49 -12.60
N LEU A 248 -8.27 21.92 -12.91
CA LEU A 248 -8.63 21.59 -14.29
C LEU A 248 -8.81 22.85 -15.16
N LEU A 249 -9.48 23.89 -14.63
CA LEU A 249 -9.66 25.15 -15.34
C LEU A 249 -8.32 25.87 -15.56
N SER A 250 -7.40 25.81 -14.60
CA SER A 250 -6.05 26.36 -14.74
C SER A 250 -5.30 25.76 -15.93
N TRP A 251 -5.59 24.49 -16.25
CA TRP A 251 -4.99 23.76 -17.36
C TRP A 251 -5.81 23.80 -18.66
N GLY A 252 -6.91 24.57 -18.68
CA GLY A 252 -7.82 24.66 -19.81
C GLY A 252 -8.56 23.35 -20.11
N LEU A 253 -8.78 22.52 -19.09
CA LEU A 253 -9.44 21.22 -19.22
C LEU A 253 -10.95 21.30 -18.93
N GLN A 254 -11.67 20.33 -19.46
CA GLN A 254 -13.09 20.15 -19.17
C GLN A 254 -13.27 19.69 -17.71
N LEU A 255 -14.38 20.14 -17.12
CA LEU A 255 -14.79 19.74 -15.78
C LEU A 255 -15.62 18.45 -15.86
N PRO A 256 -15.24 17.39 -15.12
CA PRO A 256 -16.04 16.19 -15.04
C PRO A 256 -17.43 16.46 -14.47
N ARG A 257 -18.36 15.59 -14.82
CA ARG A 257 -19.75 15.65 -14.33
C ARG A 257 -19.82 15.64 -12.80
N GLU A 258 -18.96 14.86 -12.16
CA GLU A 258 -18.85 14.73 -10.70
C GLU A 258 -18.49 16.05 -10.00
N VAL A 259 -17.83 16.97 -10.72
CA VAL A 259 -17.48 18.31 -10.20
C VAL A 259 -18.64 19.29 -10.36
N LEU A 260 -19.41 19.15 -11.45
CA LEU A 260 -20.54 20.02 -11.79
C LEU A 260 -21.80 19.67 -10.99
N GLU A 261 -22.01 18.40 -10.62
CA GLU A 261 -23.16 17.99 -9.83
C GLU A 261 -23.03 18.45 -8.37
N VAL A 262 -23.99 19.28 -7.91
CA VAL A 262 -24.07 19.75 -6.52
C VAL A 262 -25.03 18.85 -5.73
N PRO A 263 -24.55 18.06 -4.74
CA PRO A 263 -25.44 17.28 -3.88
C PRO A 263 -26.31 18.24 -3.05
N GLY A 264 -27.63 18.18 -3.23
CA GLY A 264 -28.60 19.01 -2.49
C GLY A 264 -29.54 19.85 -3.37
N GLY A 265 -29.29 19.94 -4.69
CA GLY A 265 -30.28 20.44 -5.65
C GLY A 265 -31.32 19.36 -5.93
N GLY A 266 -32.34 19.24 -5.08
CA GLY A 266 -33.44 18.31 -5.28
C GLY A 266 -34.10 18.51 -6.65
N GLY A 267 -34.06 17.48 -7.49
CA GLY A 267 -34.94 17.36 -8.64
C GLY A 267 -36.39 17.37 -8.16
N GLY A 268 -37.04 18.51 -8.31
CA GLY A 268 -38.39 18.74 -7.82
C GLY A 268 -38.84 20.20 -7.97
N GLY A 269 -38.43 20.86 -9.05
CA GLY A 269 -38.87 22.22 -9.36
C GLY A 269 -38.59 22.51 -10.82
N SER A 270 -39.61 22.94 -11.54
CA SER A 270 -39.55 23.45 -12.91
C SER A 270 -38.77 24.78 -12.97
N GLY A 271 -37.48 24.74 -12.67
CA GLY A 271 -36.53 25.83 -12.91
C GLY A 271 -36.04 25.72 -14.34
N GLY A 272 -36.25 26.77 -15.14
CA GLY A 272 -35.89 26.78 -16.55
C GLY A 272 -34.38 26.67 -16.77
N ASP A 273 -33.98 26.13 -17.93
CA ASP A 273 -32.58 25.89 -18.33
C ASP A 273 -31.63 27.09 -18.08
N GLY A 274 -32.14 28.32 -18.12
CA GLY A 274 -31.36 29.54 -17.86
C GLY A 274 -30.89 29.76 -16.41
N GLU A 275 -31.56 29.18 -15.40
CA GLU A 275 -31.16 29.35 -13.99
C GLU A 275 -29.98 28.43 -13.63
N VAL A 276 -29.96 27.21 -14.19
CA VAL A 276 -28.86 26.25 -14.04
C VAL A 276 -27.59 26.78 -14.73
N GLU A 277 -27.73 27.34 -15.93
CA GLU A 277 -26.61 27.89 -16.71
C GLU A 277 -25.97 29.11 -16.00
N MET A 278 -26.78 29.94 -15.35
CA MET A 278 -26.31 31.09 -14.56
C MET A 278 -25.51 30.67 -13.31
N VAL A 279 -25.97 29.62 -12.60
CA VAL A 279 -25.27 29.08 -11.43
C VAL A 279 -23.94 28.43 -11.83
N GLU A 280 -23.90 27.66 -12.92
CA GLU A 280 -22.67 27.07 -13.43
C GLU A 280 -21.66 28.14 -13.85
N GLY A 281 -22.11 29.20 -14.53
CA GLY A 281 -21.29 30.35 -14.90
C GLY A 281 -20.66 31.04 -13.68
N ALA A 282 -21.43 31.22 -12.60
CA ALA A 282 -20.93 31.81 -11.35
C ALA A 282 -19.89 30.90 -10.66
N LEU A 283 -20.12 29.58 -10.60
CA LEU A 283 -19.17 28.62 -10.04
C LEU A 283 -17.86 28.57 -10.83
N ARG A 284 -17.95 28.53 -12.17
CA ARG A 284 -16.78 28.60 -13.04
C ARG A 284 -15.97 29.87 -12.83
N SER A 285 -16.64 31.02 -12.69
CA SER A 285 -15.97 32.30 -12.36
C SER A 285 -15.26 32.25 -11.00
N ARG A 286 -15.90 31.67 -9.97
CA ARG A 286 -15.28 31.46 -8.65
C ARG A 286 -14.03 30.58 -8.75
N TRP A 287 -14.10 29.43 -9.43
CA TRP A 287 -12.98 28.50 -9.56
C TRP A 287 -11.83 29.08 -10.40
N GLN A 288 -12.12 29.86 -11.45
CA GLN A 288 -11.09 30.61 -12.18
C GLN A 288 -10.38 31.64 -11.29
N LYS A 289 -11.12 32.32 -10.40
CA LYS A 289 -10.52 33.22 -9.40
C LYS A 289 -9.66 32.45 -8.40
N LEU A 290 -10.04 31.24 -7.98
CA LEU A 290 -9.20 30.38 -7.13
C LEU A 290 -7.91 29.97 -7.82
N ALA A 291 -7.97 29.67 -9.12
CA ALA A 291 -6.78 29.38 -9.93
C ALA A 291 -5.85 30.60 -10.06
N ARG A 292 -6.39 31.84 -9.93
CA ARG A 292 -5.65 33.11 -9.99
C ARG A 292 -4.76 33.22 -11.24
N GLY A 293 -5.27 32.78 -12.39
CA GLY A 293 -4.55 32.80 -13.67
C GLY A 293 -3.33 31.88 -13.74
N TRP A 294 -3.12 31.01 -12.76
CA TRP A 294 -2.08 29.98 -12.81
C TRP A 294 -2.40 28.97 -13.91
N SER A 295 -1.37 28.39 -14.53
CA SER A 295 -1.54 27.39 -15.60
C SER A 295 -0.48 26.27 -15.59
N ARG A 296 0.38 26.26 -14.58
CA ARG A 296 1.46 25.28 -14.39
C ARG A 296 1.09 24.24 -13.35
N ASN A 297 2.08 23.57 -12.76
CA ASN A 297 1.88 22.46 -11.85
C ASN A 297 1.32 22.90 -10.49
N TRP A 298 0.71 21.98 -9.77
CA TRP A 298 0.11 22.25 -8.46
C TRP A 298 0.73 21.36 -7.38
N LEU A 299 1.01 21.96 -6.22
CA LEU A 299 1.28 21.27 -4.97
C LEU A 299 0.09 21.51 -4.04
N VAL A 300 -0.64 20.45 -3.72
CA VAL A 300 -1.79 20.48 -2.82
C VAL A 300 -1.35 20.03 -1.44
N SER A 301 -1.43 20.94 -0.48
CA SER A 301 -1.25 20.62 0.93
C SER A 301 -2.62 20.48 1.57
N SER A 302 -2.95 19.25 1.98
CA SER A 302 -4.26 18.93 2.53
C SER A 302 -4.15 17.89 3.63
N PRO A 303 -4.77 18.09 4.80
CA PRO A 303 -4.58 17.20 5.95
C PRO A 303 -4.83 15.72 5.68
N THR A 304 -4.29 14.86 6.55
CA THR A 304 -4.60 13.42 6.47
C THR A 304 -6.11 13.21 6.61
N ASN A 305 -6.64 12.22 5.88
CA ASN A 305 -8.08 11.90 5.83
C ASN A 305 -9.01 12.93 5.14
N SER A 306 -8.49 14.05 4.63
CA SER A 306 -9.28 15.06 3.90
C SER A 306 -9.69 14.65 2.46
N GLY A 307 -9.38 13.42 2.05
CA GLY A 307 -9.68 12.85 0.73
C GLY A 307 -8.74 13.24 -0.41
N LYS A 308 -7.42 13.32 -0.14
CA LYS A 308 -6.38 13.55 -1.17
C LYS A 308 -6.49 12.62 -2.39
N THR A 309 -6.70 11.32 -2.13
CA THR A 309 -6.90 10.31 -3.19
C THR A 309 -8.08 10.65 -4.10
N ARG A 310 -9.21 11.04 -3.51
CA ARG A 310 -10.41 11.41 -4.26
C ARG A 310 -10.14 12.59 -5.19
N MET A 311 -9.39 13.59 -4.72
CA MET A 311 -9.06 14.78 -5.51
C MET A 311 -8.21 14.44 -6.74
N PHE A 312 -7.11 13.69 -6.61
CA PHE A 312 -6.28 13.40 -7.78
C PHE A 312 -6.94 12.41 -8.74
N VAL A 313 -7.81 11.51 -8.27
CA VAL A 313 -8.59 10.61 -9.13
C VAL A 313 -9.52 11.42 -10.05
N GLU A 314 -10.16 12.45 -9.51
CA GLU A 314 -11.06 13.31 -10.30
C GLU A 314 -10.30 14.29 -11.21
N VAL A 315 -9.10 14.73 -10.82
CA VAL A 315 -8.20 15.44 -11.75
C VAL A 315 -7.78 14.52 -12.91
N ALA A 316 -7.45 13.27 -12.63
CA ALA A 316 -7.11 12.28 -13.65
C ALA A 316 -8.29 12.01 -14.60
N ARG A 317 -9.52 11.92 -14.08
CA ARG A 317 -10.75 11.84 -14.88
C ARG A 317 -10.86 13.03 -15.83
N GLY A 318 -10.72 14.26 -15.32
CA GLY A 318 -10.77 15.47 -16.15
C GLY A 318 -9.73 15.49 -17.27
N VAL A 319 -8.51 14.98 -17.01
CA VAL A 319 -7.47 14.83 -18.04
C VAL A 319 -7.86 13.81 -19.11
N ILE A 320 -8.42 12.66 -18.73
CA ILE A 320 -8.86 11.61 -19.66
C ILE A 320 -10.04 12.07 -20.50
N GLU A 321 -11.06 12.68 -19.88
CA GLU A 321 -12.27 13.13 -20.56
C GLU A 321 -12.01 14.30 -21.51
N SER A 322 -11.03 15.14 -21.19
CA SER A 322 -10.61 16.24 -22.07
C SER A 322 -9.80 15.80 -23.29
N LYS A 323 -9.54 14.50 -23.45
CA LYS A 323 -8.85 14.00 -24.64
C LYS A 323 -9.76 14.09 -25.87
N PRO A 324 -9.22 14.52 -27.04
CA PRO A 324 -9.95 14.42 -28.29
C PRO A 324 -10.40 12.98 -28.57
N SER A 325 -11.53 12.82 -29.27
CA SER A 325 -12.02 11.51 -29.69
C SER A 325 -10.94 10.74 -30.46
N GLY A 326 -10.68 9.51 -30.02
CA GLY A 326 -9.64 8.64 -30.62
C GLY A 326 -8.23 8.83 -30.04
N VAL A 327 -8.06 9.65 -29.01
CA VAL A 327 -6.80 9.77 -28.26
C VAL A 327 -7.04 9.33 -26.82
N CYS A 328 -6.15 8.47 -26.30
CA CYS A 328 -6.18 8.04 -24.91
C CYS A 328 -5.04 8.67 -24.12
N ALA A 329 -5.19 8.73 -22.79
CA ALA A 329 -4.21 9.35 -21.90
C ALA A 329 -3.31 8.33 -21.21
N ILE A 330 -2.08 8.73 -20.89
CA ILE A 330 -1.19 7.98 -19.99
C ILE A 330 -1.00 8.80 -18.72
N ILE A 331 -1.48 8.28 -17.60
CA ILE A 331 -1.35 8.90 -16.28
C ILE A 331 -0.40 8.06 -15.44
N VAL A 332 0.57 8.69 -14.80
CA VAL A 332 1.50 8.03 -13.89
C VAL A 332 1.30 8.58 -12.49
N VAL A 333 1.08 7.70 -11.51
CA VAL A 333 0.92 8.04 -10.09
C VAL A 333 2.10 7.46 -9.34
N LEU A 334 2.96 8.33 -8.81
CA LEU A 334 4.09 7.95 -7.98
C LEU A 334 3.68 7.85 -6.52
N VAL A 335 4.06 6.74 -5.89
CA VAL A 335 3.74 6.45 -4.48
C VAL A 335 5.00 6.03 -3.72
N PRO A 336 5.09 6.29 -2.40
CA PRO A 336 6.31 6.01 -1.63
C PRO A 336 6.48 4.53 -1.25
N SER A 337 5.44 3.69 -1.34
CA SER A 337 5.51 2.29 -0.90
C SER A 337 4.73 1.32 -1.77
N VAL A 338 5.13 0.04 -1.72
CA VAL A 338 4.52 -1.06 -2.49
C VAL A 338 3.04 -1.25 -2.17
N ILE A 339 2.62 -1.08 -0.91
CA ILE A 339 1.21 -1.27 -0.57
C ILE A 339 0.30 -0.19 -1.19
N LEU A 340 0.83 1.03 -1.32
CA LEU A 340 0.09 2.16 -1.88
C LEU A 340 -0.16 2.00 -3.37
N THR A 341 0.68 1.24 -4.11
CA THR A 341 0.45 1.01 -5.54
C THR A 341 -0.87 0.29 -5.74
N THR A 342 -1.07 -0.79 -4.99
CA THR A 342 -2.27 -1.60 -5.07
C THR A 342 -3.47 -0.82 -4.54
N GLN A 343 -3.34 -0.12 -3.39
CA GLN A 343 -4.40 0.71 -2.81
C GLN A 343 -4.98 1.74 -3.78
N HIS A 344 -4.13 2.56 -4.40
CA HIS A 344 -4.62 3.61 -5.29
C HIS A 344 -5.18 3.05 -6.59
N VAL A 345 -4.65 1.94 -7.13
CA VAL A 345 -5.28 1.25 -8.28
C VAL A 345 -6.73 0.89 -7.97
N THR A 346 -7.02 0.42 -6.76
CA THR A 346 -8.40 0.16 -6.36
C THR A 346 -9.28 1.38 -6.36
N ASP A 347 -8.75 2.53 -5.96
CA ASP A 347 -9.53 3.77 -5.95
C ASP A 347 -9.81 4.25 -7.38
N PHE A 348 -8.86 4.08 -8.31
CA PHE A 348 -9.10 4.31 -9.74
C PHE A 348 -10.08 3.32 -10.37
N GLU A 349 -10.03 2.04 -10.00
CA GLU A 349 -10.96 1.04 -10.53
C GLU A 349 -12.40 1.29 -10.03
N LYS A 350 -12.58 1.68 -8.77
CA LYS A 350 -13.89 2.11 -8.24
C LYS A 350 -14.44 3.36 -8.93
N ALA A 351 -13.54 4.24 -9.37
CA ALA A 351 -13.92 5.46 -10.05
C ALA A 351 -14.46 5.21 -11.47
N GLN A 352 -14.19 4.04 -12.06
CA GLN A 352 -14.68 3.63 -13.38
C GLN A 352 -14.43 4.70 -14.46
N LEU A 353 -13.18 5.15 -14.60
CA LEU A 353 -12.81 6.17 -15.57
C LEU A 353 -13.07 5.66 -17.00
N PRO A 354 -13.56 6.51 -17.93
CA PRO A 354 -13.92 6.09 -19.29
C PRO A 354 -12.74 5.43 -20.03
N ARG A 355 -12.97 4.24 -20.61
CA ARG A 355 -11.96 3.48 -21.38
C ARG A 355 -10.58 3.50 -20.72
N THR A 356 -10.52 3.21 -19.43
CA THR A 356 -9.27 3.32 -18.67
C THR A 356 -8.94 2.00 -17.98
N GLN A 357 -7.68 1.58 -18.11
CA GLN A 357 -7.11 0.49 -17.33
C GLN A 357 -6.17 1.07 -16.28
N SER A 358 -6.26 0.54 -15.05
CA SER A 358 -5.33 0.87 -13.97
C SER A 358 -4.44 -0.33 -13.67
N SER A 359 -3.17 -0.11 -13.32
CA SER A 359 -2.24 -1.21 -13.05
C SER A 359 -1.17 -0.83 -12.02
N PRO A 360 -0.91 -1.70 -11.01
CA PRO A 360 0.07 -1.44 -9.97
C PRO A 360 1.46 -1.96 -10.33
N TYR A 361 2.50 -1.17 -10.09
CA TYR A 361 3.88 -1.56 -10.34
C TYR A 361 4.82 -1.21 -9.20
N SER A 362 5.67 -2.16 -8.83
CA SER A 362 6.56 -2.06 -7.68
C SER A 362 7.74 -3.02 -7.84
N SER A 363 8.59 -3.16 -6.81
CA SER A 363 9.60 -4.22 -6.78
C SER A 363 9.00 -5.64 -6.92
N ASP A 364 7.78 -5.86 -6.42
CA ASP A 364 7.11 -7.17 -6.49
C ASP A 364 6.46 -7.44 -7.86
N ASN A 365 6.11 -6.37 -8.58
CA ASN A 365 5.56 -6.42 -9.93
C ASN A 365 6.21 -5.31 -10.78
N PRO A 366 7.43 -5.53 -11.31
CA PRO A 366 8.19 -4.48 -11.98
C PRO A 366 7.49 -3.94 -13.22
N LEU A 367 7.57 -2.61 -13.41
CA LEU A 367 7.15 -1.97 -14.66
C LEU A 367 8.20 -2.25 -15.75
N THR A 368 7.98 -3.32 -16.52
CA THR A 368 8.93 -3.74 -17.57
C THR A 368 8.82 -2.89 -18.83
N LEU A 369 9.87 -2.90 -19.65
CA LEU A 369 9.87 -2.29 -20.98
C LEU A 369 8.69 -2.77 -21.84
N LYS A 370 8.44 -4.08 -21.88
CA LYS A 370 7.33 -4.69 -22.64
C LYS A 370 5.98 -4.16 -22.17
N ALA A 371 5.77 -4.08 -20.84
CA ALA A 371 4.54 -3.54 -20.26
C ALA A 371 4.35 -2.07 -20.64
N TRP A 372 5.37 -1.24 -20.46
CA TRP A 372 5.33 0.19 -20.83
C TRP A 372 5.02 0.39 -22.31
N MET A 373 5.71 -0.34 -23.20
CA MET A 373 5.50 -0.24 -24.64
C MET A 373 4.09 -0.68 -25.06
N GLY A 374 3.53 -1.70 -24.42
CA GLY A 374 2.14 -2.12 -24.64
C GLY A 374 1.14 -1.03 -24.27
N LEU A 375 1.27 -0.46 -23.07
CA LEU A 375 0.43 0.64 -22.58
C LEU A 375 0.52 1.87 -23.50
N ARG A 376 1.75 2.25 -23.87
CA ARG A 376 2.03 3.36 -24.79
C ARG A 376 1.39 3.13 -26.15
N THR A 377 1.57 1.95 -26.74
CA THR A 377 1.00 1.62 -28.05
C THR A 377 -0.52 1.69 -28.01
N ALA A 378 -1.15 1.13 -26.98
CA ALA A 378 -2.60 1.14 -26.84
C ALA A 378 -3.17 2.55 -26.64
N ALA A 379 -2.49 3.40 -25.85
CA ALA A 379 -2.91 4.77 -25.62
C ALA A 379 -2.79 5.65 -26.89
N PHE A 380 -1.68 5.52 -27.60
CA PHE A 380 -1.44 6.29 -28.84
C PHE A 380 -2.29 5.80 -30.02
N ALA A 381 -2.67 4.51 -30.03
CA ALA A 381 -3.64 3.96 -30.96
C ALA A 381 -5.11 4.31 -30.60
N GLY A 382 -5.35 5.04 -29.50
CA GLY A 382 -6.69 5.45 -29.10
C GLY A 382 -7.58 4.32 -28.57
N ILE A 383 -6.98 3.19 -28.18
CA ILE A 383 -7.69 1.99 -27.73
C ILE A 383 -8.16 2.17 -26.28
N ILE A 384 -7.21 2.48 -25.38
CA ILE A 384 -7.47 2.56 -23.94
C ILE A 384 -6.51 3.53 -23.25
N SER A 385 -7.03 4.31 -22.31
CA SER A 385 -6.24 5.14 -21.40
C SER A 385 -5.61 4.26 -20.32
N SER A 386 -4.45 4.67 -19.82
CA SER A 386 -3.70 3.90 -18.82
C SER A 386 -3.42 4.75 -17.58
N VAL A 387 -3.73 4.21 -16.41
CA VAL A 387 -3.30 4.74 -15.10
C VAL A 387 -2.26 3.77 -14.52
N VAL A 388 -1.01 4.21 -14.53
CA VAL A 388 0.14 3.46 -14.01
C VAL A 388 0.42 3.94 -12.60
N VAL A 389 0.08 3.15 -11.59
CA VAL A 389 0.43 3.47 -10.20
C VAL A 389 1.71 2.74 -9.83
N ALA A 390 2.79 3.48 -9.63
CA ALA A 390 4.12 2.91 -9.49
C ALA A 390 4.87 3.47 -8.28
N THR A 391 5.72 2.64 -7.65
CA THR A 391 6.80 3.20 -6.82
C THR A 391 7.71 4.06 -7.69
N ALA A 392 8.24 5.15 -7.13
CA ALA A 392 9.03 6.08 -7.94
C ALA A 392 10.27 5.45 -8.58
N ASP A 393 10.96 4.53 -7.91
CA ASP A 393 12.06 3.78 -8.50
C ASP A 393 11.64 2.98 -9.74
N SER A 394 10.46 2.35 -9.71
CA SER A 394 9.98 1.53 -10.83
C SER A 394 9.83 2.36 -12.11
N PHE A 395 9.31 3.57 -12.00
CA PHE A 395 9.18 4.48 -13.14
C PHE A 395 10.52 5.14 -13.51
N LEU A 396 11.30 5.56 -12.52
CA LEU A 396 12.61 6.18 -12.72
C LEU A 396 13.56 5.27 -13.50
N ASN A 397 13.57 3.96 -13.22
CA ASN A 397 14.40 3.00 -13.92
C ASN A 397 14.13 3.01 -15.44
N LEU A 398 12.86 3.09 -15.86
CA LEU A 398 12.51 3.17 -17.29
C LEU A 398 12.93 4.49 -17.94
N LEU A 399 12.83 5.60 -17.21
CA LEU A 399 13.30 6.90 -17.70
C LEU A 399 14.83 6.92 -17.89
N GLN A 400 15.58 6.31 -16.97
CA GLN A 400 17.04 6.28 -17.02
C GLN A 400 17.60 5.47 -18.18
N ILE A 401 16.97 4.36 -18.52
CA ILE A 401 17.36 3.53 -19.66
C ILE A 401 16.78 4.04 -21.00
N GLY A 402 16.03 5.15 -20.98
CA GLY A 402 15.40 5.72 -22.17
C GLY A 402 14.23 4.90 -22.74
N ALA A 403 13.72 3.92 -21.98
CA ALA A 403 12.58 3.08 -22.35
C ALA A 403 11.24 3.83 -22.26
N ALA A 404 11.16 4.79 -21.34
CA ALA A 404 10.03 5.70 -21.19
C ALA A 404 10.50 7.14 -21.39
N SER A 405 9.63 7.98 -21.96
CA SER A 405 9.83 9.42 -22.00
C SER A 405 8.84 10.11 -21.07
N ILE A 406 9.29 11.16 -20.37
CA ILE A 406 8.40 12.08 -19.65
C ILE A 406 7.32 12.64 -20.59
N SER A 407 7.64 12.85 -21.87
CA SER A 407 6.71 13.39 -22.87
C SER A 407 5.62 12.42 -23.33
N ASP A 408 5.73 11.12 -23.00
CA ASP A 408 4.65 10.16 -23.22
C ASP A 408 3.50 10.35 -22.21
N VAL A 409 3.79 10.97 -21.06
CA VAL A 409 2.86 11.10 -19.92
C VAL A 409 2.02 12.37 -20.05
N ASP A 410 0.72 12.25 -19.76
CA ASP A 410 -0.25 13.34 -19.74
C ASP A 410 -0.36 14.04 -18.39
N LEU A 411 -0.36 13.23 -17.34
CA LEU A 411 -0.48 13.67 -15.96
C LEU A 411 0.45 12.83 -15.10
N LEU A 412 1.32 13.50 -14.36
CA LEU A 412 2.19 12.92 -13.36
C LEU A 412 1.68 13.35 -11.98
N ILE A 413 1.21 12.39 -11.19
CA ILE A 413 0.76 12.60 -9.82
C ILE A 413 1.85 12.15 -8.86
N LEU A 414 2.21 13.00 -7.89
CA LEU A 414 3.17 12.65 -6.82
C LEU A 414 2.40 12.59 -5.50
N ASP A 415 2.11 11.38 -5.03
CA ASP A 415 1.56 11.16 -3.69
C ASP A 415 2.68 11.25 -2.64
N GLU A 416 2.39 11.88 -1.51
CA GLU A 416 3.38 12.27 -0.50
C GLU A 416 4.58 13.03 -1.08
N ALA A 417 4.26 14.12 -1.78
CA ALA A 417 5.23 14.94 -2.50
C ALA A 417 6.37 15.53 -1.65
N HIS A 418 6.24 15.57 -0.32
CA HIS A 418 7.34 15.97 0.58
C HIS A 418 8.59 15.07 0.48
N HIS A 419 8.46 13.88 -0.12
CA HIS A 419 9.59 13.03 -0.48
C HIS A 419 10.41 13.57 -1.67
N CYS A 420 9.94 14.57 -2.40
CA CYS A 420 10.64 15.16 -3.56
C CYS A 420 11.80 16.08 -3.14
N LYS A 421 12.77 15.54 -2.38
CA LYS A 421 13.96 16.26 -1.88
C LYS A 421 15.22 15.42 -2.02
N GLY A 422 16.37 16.09 -2.03
CA GLY A 422 17.68 15.43 -2.14
C GLY A 422 17.80 14.56 -3.39
N ASP A 423 18.30 13.33 -3.21
CA ASP A 423 18.45 12.32 -4.27
C ASP A 423 17.31 11.28 -4.26
N HIS A 424 16.19 11.58 -3.59
CA HIS A 424 15.04 10.68 -3.58
C HIS A 424 14.55 10.43 -5.03
N PRO A 425 14.07 9.22 -5.36
CA PRO A 425 13.61 8.89 -6.71
C PRO A 425 12.59 9.89 -7.28
N TYR A 426 11.73 10.47 -6.44
CA TYR A 426 10.82 11.57 -6.82
C TYR A 426 11.59 12.78 -7.37
N ALA A 427 12.62 13.22 -6.65
CA ALA A 427 13.45 14.35 -7.03
C ALA A 427 14.22 14.08 -8.33
N ARG A 428 14.62 12.82 -8.56
CA ARG A 428 15.29 12.39 -9.80
C ARG A 428 14.32 12.37 -10.99
N VAL A 429 13.09 11.88 -10.82
CA VAL A 429 12.04 11.98 -11.85
C VAL A 429 11.77 13.45 -12.20
N MET A 430 11.62 14.31 -11.19
CA MET A 430 11.41 15.74 -11.41
C MET A 430 12.62 16.48 -11.99
N SER A 431 13.84 15.98 -11.76
CA SER A 431 15.05 16.46 -12.44
C SER A 431 15.01 16.15 -13.94
N ILE A 432 14.56 14.95 -14.33
CA ILE A 432 14.36 14.58 -15.75
C ILE A 432 13.24 15.45 -16.36
N TYR A 433 12.15 15.67 -15.62
CA TYR A 433 11.10 16.61 -16.03
C TYR A 433 11.65 18.02 -16.29
N GLY A 434 12.43 18.58 -15.36
CA GLY A 434 13.01 19.92 -15.49
C GLY A 434 13.99 20.07 -16.66
N LYS A 435 14.69 18.99 -17.03
CA LYS A 435 15.60 18.92 -18.18
C LYS A 435 14.90 18.72 -19.52
N THR A 436 13.64 18.28 -19.51
CA THR A 436 12.84 18.13 -20.74
C THR A 436 12.61 19.52 -21.34
N PRO A 437 12.87 19.79 -22.63
CA PRO A 437 12.70 21.13 -23.21
C PRO A 437 11.28 21.70 -23.01
N MET A 438 11.12 23.04 -23.00
CA MET A 438 9.79 23.66 -22.83
C MET A 438 8.91 23.46 -24.07
N GLU A 439 9.52 23.32 -25.24
CA GLU A 439 8.88 23.07 -26.53
C GLU A 439 8.42 21.63 -26.66
N ALA A 440 9.00 20.73 -25.86
CA ALA A 440 8.55 19.35 -25.76
C ALA A 440 7.27 19.27 -24.92
N ARG A 441 6.41 18.30 -25.22
CA ARG A 441 5.24 18.01 -24.41
C ARG A 441 5.71 17.57 -23.01
N ARG A 442 5.36 18.36 -21.99
CA ARG A 442 5.57 18.01 -20.58
C ARG A 442 4.25 17.55 -19.96
N PRO A 443 4.26 16.54 -19.08
CA PRO A 443 3.07 16.19 -18.33
C PRO A 443 2.68 17.35 -17.44
N ARG A 444 1.37 17.46 -17.16
CA ARG A 444 0.91 18.26 -16.02
C ARG A 444 1.35 17.55 -14.76
N VAL A 445 1.75 18.30 -13.73
CA VAL A 445 2.12 17.71 -12.44
C VAL A 445 1.12 18.13 -11.37
N LEU A 446 0.56 17.13 -10.69
CA LEU A 446 -0.23 17.29 -9.47
C LEU A 446 0.49 16.59 -8.32
N ALA A 447 1.11 17.36 -7.46
CA ALA A 447 1.73 16.89 -6.24
C ALA A 447 0.75 17.04 -5.07
N VAL A 448 0.59 16.03 -4.22
CA VAL A 448 -0.28 16.08 -3.04
C VAL A 448 0.49 15.63 -1.80
N THR A 449 0.24 16.27 -0.67
CA THR A 449 0.78 15.83 0.62
C THR A 449 -0.01 16.42 1.80
N ALA A 450 0.11 15.81 2.98
CA ALA A 450 -0.41 16.39 4.21
C ALA A 450 0.46 17.51 4.77
N SER A 451 1.77 17.34 4.67
CA SER A 451 2.75 18.27 5.21
C SER A 451 3.92 18.39 4.25
N PRO A 452 4.09 19.52 3.55
CA PRO A 452 5.12 19.69 2.53
C PRO A 452 6.54 19.83 3.12
N ALA A 453 6.67 20.33 4.35
CA ALA A 453 7.93 20.41 5.08
C ALA A 453 7.67 20.36 6.60
N SER A 454 8.66 19.88 7.36
CA SER A 454 8.52 19.60 8.80
C SER A 454 9.70 20.15 9.61
N GLU A 455 10.11 21.39 9.33
CA GLU A 455 11.24 22.03 10.00
C GLU A 455 10.75 22.95 11.13
N THR A 456 11.46 22.95 12.26
CA THR A 456 11.14 23.78 13.43
C THR A 456 11.61 25.22 13.27
N ASP A 457 12.75 25.40 12.60
CA ASP A 457 13.29 26.71 12.26
C ASP A 457 12.58 27.28 11.03
N MET A 458 12.05 28.50 11.14
CA MET A 458 11.27 29.15 10.08
C MET A 458 12.09 29.44 8.83
N ALA A 459 13.39 29.78 8.97
CA ALA A 459 14.23 30.05 7.81
C ALA A 459 14.47 28.77 7.00
N THR A 460 14.77 27.67 7.69
CA THR A 460 14.95 26.34 7.10
C THR A 460 13.65 25.83 6.50
N LEU A 461 12.51 26.04 7.16
CA LEU A 461 11.19 25.69 6.64
C LEU A 461 10.91 26.39 5.31
N ASN A 462 11.12 27.71 5.26
CA ASN A 462 10.91 28.50 4.05
C ASN A 462 11.82 28.03 2.92
N GLN A 463 13.09 27.74 3.21
CA GLN A 463 14.03 27.21 2.22
C GLN A 463 13.57 25.85 1.68
N CYS A 464 13.17 24.93 2.56
CA CYS A 464 12.65 23.60 2.17
C CYS A 464 11.40 23.73 1.30
N MET A 465 10.49 24.64 1.65
CA MET A 465 9.27 24.91 0.88
C MET A 465 9.58 25.48 -0.50
N ASP A 466 10.47 26.47 -0.59
CA ASP A 466 10.89 27.07 -1.85
C ASP A 466 11.60 26.05 -2.75
N ASP A 467 12.45 25.21 -2.18
CA ASP A 467 13.14 24.15 -2.92
C ASP A 467 12.18 23.10 -3.47
N LEU A 468 11.18 22.71 -2.67
CA LEU A 468 10.14 21.77 -3.10
C LEU A 468 9.29 22.37 -4.24
N LEU A 469 8.79 23.60 -4.06
CA LEU A 469 7.96 24.28 -5.06
C LEU A 469 8.72 24.51 -6.37
N ARG A 470 9.99 24.93 -6.29
CA ARG A 470 10.85 25.13 -7.48
C ARG A 470 11.10 23.82 -8.21
N ARG A 471 11.36 22.73 -7.48
CA ARG A 471 11.60 21.41 -8.07
C ARG A 471 10.37 20.85 -8.76
N LEU A 472 9.18 21.11 -8.21
CA LEU A 472 7.91 20.72 -8.79
C LEU A 472 7.44 21.65 -9.92
N ASP A 473 8.08 22.81 -10.10
CA ASP A 473 7.59 23.94 -10.93
C ASP A 473 6.12 24.25 -10.63
N ALA A 474 5.78 24.25 -9.34
CA ALA A 474 4.41 24.19 -8.85
C ALA A 474 4.05 25.37 -7.95
N ARG A 475 2.74 25.64 -7.89
CA ARG A 475 2.14 26.55 -6.92
C ARG A 475 1.50 25.77 -5.78
N LEU A 476 1.66 26.27 -4.55
CA LEU A 476 0.98 25.73 -3.39
C LEU A 476 -0.51 26.10 -3.38
N TYR A 477 -1.36 25.10 -3.19
CA TYR A 477 -2.76 25.24 -2.79
C TYR A 477 -2.91 24.63 -1.40
N LEU A 478 -3.32 25.44 -0.43
CA LEU A 478 -3.58 25.02 0.94
C LEU A 478 -5.08 24.76 1.09
N VAL A 479 -5.44 23.54 1.50
CA VAL A 479 -6.81 23.25 1.93
C VAL A 479 -7.00 23.80 3.33
N ASP A 480 -8.03 24.63 3.50
CA ASP A 480 -8.39 25.25 4.76
C ASP A 480 -8.75 24.19 5.82
N PRO A 481 -7.98 24.06 6.92
CA PRO A 481 -8.28 23.13 8.00
C PRO A 481 -9.60 23.44 8.71
N GLU A 482 -10.03 24.70 8.72
CA GLU A 482 -11.27 25.15 9.37
C GLU A 482 -12.51 24.87 8.52
N HIS A 483 -12.33 24.47 7.26
CA HIS A 483 -13.42 24.13 6.37
C HIS A 483 -14.31 23.02 7.01
N PRO A 484 -15.65 23.16 7.07
CA PRO A 484 -16.51 22.24 7.83
C PRO A 484 -16.31 20.76 7.49
N ASP A 485 -16.23 20.43 6.20
CA ASP A 485 -15.99 19.07 5.73
C ASP A 485 -14.62 18.52 6.19
N VAL A 486 -13.60 19.39 6.28
CA VAL A 486 -12.23 19.03 6.70
C VAL A 486 -12.15 18.91 8.22
N ALA A 487 -12.65 19.91 8.95
CA ALA A 487 -12.70 19.92 10.41
C ALA A 487 -13.44 18.69 10.97
N SER A 488 -14.49 18.22 10.29
CA SER A 488 -15.26 17.03 10.71
C SER A 488 -14.47 15.72 10.70
N VAL A 489 -13.36 15.66 9.96
CA VAL A 489 -12.53 14.46 9.80
C VAL A 489 -11.13 14.59 10.40
N LEU A 490 -10.78 15.80 10.86
CA LEU A 490 -9.55 16.06 11.59
C LEU A 490 -9.68 15.51 13.02
N SER A 491 -8.70 14.70 13.42
CA SER A 491 -8.54 14.32 14.82
C SER A 491 -7.65 15.35 15.51
N GLU A 492 -8.06 15.87 16.66
CA GLU A 492 -7.24 16.72 17.53
C GLU A 492 -6.67 15.88 18.68
N PRO A 493 -5.54 15.17 18.48
CA PRO A 493 -4.91 14.45 19.58
C PRO A 493 -4.37 15.45 20.61
N SER A 494 -4.70 15.25 21.88
CA SER A 494 -4.01 15.93 22.98
C SER A 494 -2.67 15.24 23.23
N LEU A 495 -1.57 15.99 23.12
CA LEU A 495 -0.25 15.51 23.53
C LEU A 495 -0.15 15.66 25.05
N ILE A 496 -0.08 14.54 25.75
CA ILE A 496 0.21 14.49 27.19
C ILE A 496 1.65 14.01 27.34
N GLU A 497 2.52 14.88 27.87
CA GLU A 497 3.92 14.56 28.13
C GLU A 497 4.10 14.20 29.61
N ASP A 498 4.20 12.91 29.89
CA ASP A 498 4.47 12.41 31.24
C ASP A 498 5.97 12.13 31.42
N SER A 499 6.65 13.05 32.09
CA SER A 499 8.06 12.88 32.48
C SER A 499 8.19 11.92 33.66
N VAL A 500 8.68 10.71 33.40
CA VAL A 500 8.93 9.69 34.42
C VAL A 500 10.41 9.61 34.81
N LYS A 501 10.69 9.45 36.11
CA LYS A 501 12.07 9.20 36.59
C LYS A 501 12.53 7.83 36.11
N MET A 502 13.70 7.80 35.45
CA MET A 502 14.35 6.56 35.04
C MET A 502 14.62 5.69 36.29
N ARG A 503 14.19 4.42 36.27
CA ARG A 503 14.40 3.52 37.41
C ARG A 503 15.83 3.02 37.38
N GLN A 504 16.35 2.62 38.54
CA GLN A 504 17.71 2.06 38.63
C GLN A 504 17.92 0.85 37.72
N ILE A 505 16.92 -0.01 37.57
CA ILE A 505 16.98 -1.15 36.65
C ILE A 505 17.08 -0.71 35.17
N ASP A 506 16.44 0.40 34.80
CA ASP A 506 16.53 0.93 33.44
C ASP A 506 17.92 1.53 33.19
N HIS A 507 18.54 2.15 34.21
CA HIS A 507 19.94 2.61 34.16
C HIS A 507 20.92 1.44 33.99
N GLU A 508 20.75 0.35 34.72
CA GLU A 508 21.59 -0.86 34.62
C GLU A 508 21.46 -1.49 33.22
N ILE A 509 20.23 -1.58 32.70
CA ILE A 509 19.94 -2.07 31.34
C ILE A 509 20.61 -1.17 30.29
N MET A 510 20.45 0.14 30.39
CA MET A 510 21.06 1.10 29.46
C MET A 510 22.59 0.97 29.46
N THR A 511 23.21 0.91 30.63
CA THR A 511 24.66 0.75 30.78
C THR A 511 25.13 -0.55 30.15
N THR A 512 24.40 -1.64 30.39
CA THR A 512 24.72 -2.96 29.82
C THR A 512 24.60 -2.98 28.30
N LEU A 513 23.57 -2.35 27.74
CA LEU A 513 23.39 -2.22 26.29
C LEU A 513 24.47 -1.34 25.64
N GLN A 514 24.90 -0.27 26.30
CA GLN A 514 26.00 0.58 25.84
C GLN A 514 27.32 -0.19 25.78
N VAL A 515 27.64 -0.96 26.84
CA VAL A 515 28.83 -1.82 26.88
C VAL A 515 28.77 -2.89 25.79
N PHE A 516 27.62 -3.54 25.60
CA PHE A 516 27.42 -4.51 24.53
C PHE A 516 27.62 -3.88 23.14
N ALA A 517 27.02 -2.72 22.87
CA ALA A 517 27.15 -2.02 21.60
C ALA A 517 28.61 -1.62 21.30
N LEU A 518 29.36 -1.18 22.32
CA LEU A 518 30.79 -0.91 22.21
C LEU A 518 31.59 -2.17 21.88
N ASN A 519 31.32 -3.29 22.56
CA ASN A 519 32.00 -4.56 22.29
C ASN A 519 31.69 -5.10 20.89
N ALA A 520 30.42 -5.09 20.47
CA ALA A 520 30.02 -5.49 19.13
C ALA A 520 30.64 -4.58 18.05
N GLY A 521 30.70 -3.27 18.31
CA GLY A 521 31.37 -2.32 17.42
C GLY A 521 32.88 -2.59 17.30
N MET A 522 33.55 -2.99 18.38
CA MET A 522 34.95 -3.39 18.35
C MET A 522 35.16 -4.70 17.58
N GLU A 523 34.29 -5.69 17.73
CA GLU A 523 34.37 -6.95 16.98
C GLU A 523 34.14 -6.74 15.47
N ILE A 524 33.24 -5.82 15.09
CA ILE A 524 32.96 -5.47 13.68
C ILE A 524 34.09 -4.61 13.10
N GLY A 525 34.76 -3.78 13.91
CA GLY A 525 35.88 -2.92 13.48
C GLY A 525 37.23 -3.64 13.30
N PHE A 526 37.31 -4.93 13.65
CA PHE A 526 38.51 -5.77 13.51
C PHE A 526 38.35 -6.95 12.53
N ALA A 527 37.27 -6.95 11.72
CA ALA A 527 37.11 -7.82 10.55
C ALA A 527 37.27 -7.01 9.26
#